data_AF-A0A9Q1R0C0-F1
#
_entry.id   AF-A0A9Q1R0C0-F1
#
_cell.length_a   1.000
_cell.length_b   1.000
_cell.length_c   1.000
_cell.angle_alpha   90.00
_cell.angle_beta   90.00
_cell.angle_gamma   90.00
#
_symmetry.space_group_name_H-M   'P 1'
#
loop_
_entity.id
_entity.type
_entity.pdbx_description
1 polymer ?
#
loop_
_entity_poly.entity_id
_entity_poly.type
_entity_poly.pdbx_seq_one_letter_code
_entity_poly.pdbx_strand_id
1 'polypeptide(L)'
;MKRRGHFTKDPIKFLCVVVSVACTLVLCLSVLKLNEIPVRSSNTIKRVKINPTGGGGVGKLGEIVMGMLPQDLGFTLFLPSEKAFERDLGLGPSDLVGDKGNDTHAILTRVLGFSAVARRIYTDDVQSGKEIDYDSISGYTLYITKDSDGSLIVNRIASEMVNIRRGKIVVHVMDGVIMDSEFEQSVRPAERFNLYQLQTLSNEYKSVHRNIWEHLRGVHQGKATSAFHYTQALKDRSQHNYHVSALARLRMLLAFKVNV
;
A
#
# COMPACT_ATOMS: atom_id res chain seq x y z
N MET A 1 56.05 6.46 -44.15
CA MET A 1 54.65 6.83 -44.50
C MET A 1 53.96 7.40 -43.26
N LYS A 2 53.64 8.70 -43.26
CA LYS A 2 53.14 9.45 -42.09
C LYS A 2 51.62 9.64 -42.27
N ARG A 3 50.79 8.87 -41.55
CA ARG A 3 49.33 9.03 -41.58
C ARG A 3 48.96 10.31 -40.81
N ARG A 4 48.53 11.35 -41.53
CA ARG A 4 47.96 12.59 -40.95
C ARG A 4 46.53 12.29 -40.47
N GLY A 5 46.34 12.27 -39.16
CA GLY A 5 45.01 12.28 -38.54
C GLY A 5 44.34 13.63 -38.80
N HIS A 6 43.11 13.60 -39.29
CA HIS A 6 42.32 14.77 -39.62
C HIS A 6 41.78 15.39 -38.32
N PHE A 7 42.49 16.39 -37.78
CA PHE A 7 42.04 17.16 -36.62
C PHE A 7 40.93 18.12 -37.09
N THR A 8 39.70 17.91 -36.62
CA THR A 8 38.55 18.75 -36.99
C THR A 8 38.71 20.16 -36.43
N LYS A 9 38.49 21.18 -37.28
CA LYS A 9 38.82 22.59 -37.05
C LYS A 9 37.87 23.36 -36.10
N ASP A 10 36.88 22.69 -35.49
CA ASP A 10 35.90 23.33 -34.62
C ASP A 10 35.87 22.63 -33.24
N PRO A 11 36.45 23.23 -32.19
CA PRO A 11 36.51 22.62 -30.86
C PRO A 11 35.11 22.39 -30.26
N ILE A 12 34.14 23.23 -30.64
CA ILE A 12 32.73 23.14 -30.19
C ILE A 12 32.05 21.90 -30.77
N LYS A 13 32.26 21.63 -32.07
CA LYS A 13 31.68 20.43 -32.72
C LYS A 13 32.30 19.15 -32.17
N PHE A 14 33.61 19.17 -31.91
CA PHE A 14 34.29 18.05 -31.28
C PHE A 14 33.73 17.77 -29.88
N LEU A 15 33.57 18.81 -29.05
CA LEU A 15 32.99 18.67 -27.72
C LEU A 15 31.55 18.13 -27.77
N CYS A 16 30.72 18.64 -28.69
CA CYS A 16 29.34 18.18 -28.85
C CYS A 16 29.26 16.70 -29.25
N VAL A 17 30.14 16.26 -30.16
CA VAL A 17 30.24 14.85 -30.55
C VAL A 17 30.71 13.98 -29.38
N VAL A 18 31.73 14.41 -28.63
CA VAL A 18 32.24 13.66 -27.47
C VAL A 18 31.19 13.53 -26.37
N VAL A 19 30.46 14.59 -26.05
CA VAL A 19 29.38 14.58 -25.06
C VAL A 19 28.22 13.70 -25.52
N SER A 20 27.84 13.76 -26.79
CA SER A 20 26.80 12.91 -27.37
C SER A 20 27.20 11.42 -27.32
N VAL A 21 28.44 11.09 -27.72
CA VAL A 21 28.96 9.72 -27.63
C VAL A 21 29.01 9.25 -26.18
N ALA A 22 29.52 10.06 -25.24
CA ALA A 22 29.54 9.69 -23.83
C ALA A 22 28.14 9.47 -23.25
N CYS A 23 27.17 10.33 -23.59
CA CYS A 23 25.78 10.21 -23.15
C CYS A 23 25.14 8.93 -23.70
N THR A 24 25.31 8.63 -24.99
CA THR A 24 24.82 7.38 -25.58
C THR A 24 25.50 6.16 -24.97
N LEU A 25 26.80 6.22 -24.64
CA LEU A 25 27.53 5.12 -23.99
C LEU A 25 27.00 4.85 -22.57
N VAL A 26 26.74 5.89 -21.79
CA VAL A 26 26.12 5.76 -20.45
C VAL A 26 24.71 5.20 -20.56
N LEU A 27 23.89 5.66 -21.51
CA LEU A 27 22.56 5.10 -21.76
C LEU A 27 22.61 3.64 -22.19
N CYS A 28 23.53 3.28 -23.09
CA CYS A 28 23.76 1.89 -23.50
C CYS A 28 24.22 1.03 -22.33
N LEU A 29 25.14 1.49 -21.48
CA LEU A 29 25.58 0.75 -20.29
C LEU A 29 24.45 0.59 -19.27
N SER A 30 23.59 1.61 -19.09
CA SER A 30 22.41 1.54 -18.23
C SER A 30 21.38 0.52 -18.75
N VAL A 31 21.15 0.48 -20.07
CA VAL A 31 20.28 -0.52 -20.71
C VAL A 31 20.89 -1.91 -20.66
N LEU A 32 22.21 -2.04 -20.87
CA LEU A 32 22.92 -3.33 -20.78
C LEU A 32 22.98 -3.86 -19.35
N LYS A 33 23.15 -3.00 -18.34
CA LYS A 33 23.01 -3.38 -16.92
C LYS A 33 21.58 -3.76 -16.51
N LEU A 34 20.58 -3.38 -17.31
CA LEU A 34 19.19 -3.82 -17.14
C LEU A 34 18.87 -5.13 -17.87
N ASN A 35 19.77 -5.65 -18.72
CA ASN A 35 19.48 -6.77 -19.62
C ASN A 35 20.35 -8.02 -19.43
N GLU A 36 21.02 -8.19 -18.27
CA GLU A 36 21.49 -9.52 -17.84
C GLU A 36 20.32 -10.38 -17.30
N ILE A 37 19.23 -10.42 -18.05
CA ILE A 37 18.22 -11.47 -17.92
C ILE A 37 18.72 -12.62 -18.80
N PRO A 38 18.96 -13.83 -18.25
CA PRO A 38 19.24 -14.97 -19.09
C PRO A 38 17.99 -15.27 -19.94
N VAL A 39 18.14 -15.15 -21.26
CA VAL A 39 17.17 -15.62 -22.24
C VAL A 39 16.92 -17.12 -21.99
N ARG A 40 15.77 -17.44 -21.40
CA ARG A 40 15.20 -18.79 -21.46
C ARG A 40 13.70 -18.71 -21.74
N SER A 41 13.40 -18.92 -23.02
CA SER A 41 12.21 -19.58 -23.57
C SER A 41 10.88 -19.35 -22.87
N SER A 42 10.01 -18.62 -23.57
CA SER A 42 8.57 -18.58 -23.43
C SER A 42 7.94 -19.98 -23.27
N ASN A 43 6.78 -20.00 -22.60
CA ASN A 43 5.81 -21.09 -22.44
C ASN A 43 5.92 -21.88 -21.14
N THR A 44 5.33 -21.35 -20.07
CA THR A 44 4.10 -21.88 -19.44
C THR A 44 3.87 -21.13 -18.15
N ILE A 45 2.66 -20.55 -17.97
CA ILE A 45 2.13 -20.24 -16.64
C ILE A 45 2.00 -21.59 -15.93
N LYS A 46 3.09 -22.01 -15.28
CA LYS A 46 3.05 -23.15 -14.37
C LYS A 46 2.30 -22.65 -13.16
N ARG A 47 1.04 -23.07 -13.05
CA ARG A 47 0.31 -23.18 -11.78
C ARG A 47 1.31 -23.70 -10.76
N VAL A 48 1.75 -22.84 -9.84
CA VAL A 48 2.72 -23.19 -8.81
C VAL A 48 2.09 -24.34 -8.03
N LYS A 49 2.53 -25.56 -8.33
CA LYS A 49 2.19 -26.74 -7.54
C LYS A 49 3.07 -26.61 -6.31
N ILE A 50 2.54 -25.93 -5.29
CA ILE A 50 3.18 -25.78 -3.99
C ILE A 50 3.30 -27.20 -3.43
N ASN A 51 4.49 -27.80 -3.55
CA ASN A 51 4.81 -28.99 -2.79
C ASN A 51 4.92 -28.58 -1.32
N PRO A 52 4.15 -29.18 -0.40
CA PRO A 52 4.25 -28.89 1.02
C PRO A 52 5.47 -29.64 1.56
N THR A 53 6.66 -29.11 1.32
CA THR A 53 7.89 -29.68 1.86
C THR A 53 8.73 -28.60 2.52
N GLY A 54 8.58 -28.49 3.83
CA GLY A 54 9.62 -28.05 4.77
C GLY A 54 9.60 -26.59 5.19
N GLY A 55 8.84 -26.23 6.24
CA GLY A 55 8.97 -24.93 6.92
C GLY A 55 7.72 -24.50 7.68
N GLY A 56 7.32 -25.25 8.72
CA GLY A 56 6.03 -25.11 9.42
C GLY A 56 5.78 -23.79 10.19
N GLY A 57 6.48 -22.69 9.90
CA GLY A 57 6.34 -21.42 10.62
C GLY A 57 5.67 -20.28 9.85
N VAL A 58 5.62 -20.33 8.52
CA VAL A 58 5.39 -19.10 7.72
C VAL A 58 3.97 -18.98 7.15
N GLY A 59 3.19 -20.05 7.12
CA GLY A 59 1.81 -20.02 6.65
C GLY A 59 1.66 -19.85 5.12
N LYS A 60 0.41 -19.89 4.62
CA LYS A 60 0.12 -19.94 3.18
C LYS A 60 0.28 -18.58 2.52
N LEU A 61 -0.13 -17.51 3.18
CA LEU A 61 0.07 -16.15 2.68
C LEU A 61 1.56 -15.80 2.64
N GLY A 62 2.30 -16.20 3.67
CA GLY A 62 3.74 -16.02 3.72
C GLY A 62 4.49 -16.74 2.59
N GLU A 63 4.08 -17.96 2.25
CA GLU A 63 4.62 -18.69 1.08
C GLU A 63 4.42 -17.95 -0.24
N ILE A 64 3.28 -17.27 -0.40
CA ILE A 64 3.01 -16.47 -1.60
C ILE A 64 3.91 -15.25 -1.65
N VAL A 65 4.00 -14.48 -0.55
CA VAL A 65 4.85 -13.27 -0.47
C VAL A 65 6.31 -13.62 -0.72
N MET A 66 6.83 -14.69 -0.09
CA MET A 66 8.19 -15.17 -0.36
C MET A 66 8.39 -15.59 -1.81
N GLY A 67 7.36 -16.17 -2.44
CA GLY A 67 7.38 -16.57 -3.84
C GLY A 67 7.41 -15.40 -4.84
N MET A 68 7.08 -14.18 -4.41
CA MET A 68 7.16 -12.98 -5.24
C MET A 68 8.59 -12.45 -5.39
N LEU A 69 9.52 -12.83 -4.51
CA LEU A 69 10.91 -12.39 -4.56
C LEU A 69 11.79 -13.33 -5.40
N PRO A 70 12.77 -12.78 -6.14
CA PRO A 70 13.75 -13.59 -6.83
C PRO A 70 14.71 -14.24 -5.82
N GLN A 71 14.82 -15.57 -5.86
CA GLN A 71 15.55 -16.36 -4.83
C GLN A 71 17.08 -16.30 -4.98
N ASP A 72 17.56 -15.76 -6.11
CA ASP A 72 18.97 -15.65 -6.48
C ASP A 72 19.59 -14.29 -6.08
N LEU A 73 18.80 -13.37 -5.56
CA LEU A 73 19.23 -12.07 -5.04
C LEU A 73 19.14 -12.02 -3.51
N GLY A 74 20.03 -11.25 -2.88
CA GLY A 74 20.11 -11.14 -1.43
C GLY A 74 19.10 -10.15 -0.87
N PHE A 75 17.95 -10.66 -0.42
CA PHE A 75 16.93 -9.88 0.27
C PHE A 75 16.83 -10.25 1.75
N THR A 76 16.30 -9.32 2.54
CA THR A 76 15.69 -9.58 3.83
C THR A 76 14.21 -9.26 3.74
N LEU A 77 13.38 -10.16 4.21
CA LEU A 77 11.94 -10.00 4.26
C LEU A 77 11.46 -10.04 5.71
N PHE A 78 10.87 -8.94 6.17
CA PHE A 78 10.18 -8.85 7.45
C PHE A 78 8.72 -9.27 7.28
N LEU A 79 8.50 -10.57 7.22
CA LEU A 79 7.26 -11.18 6.79
C LEU A 79 6.22 -11.21 7.92
N PRO A 80 5.02 -10.65 7.74
CA PRO A 80 3.96 -10.80 8.74
C PRO A 80 3.60 -12.26 8.99
N SER A 81 3.34 -12.63 10.25
CA SER A 81 2.77 -13.93 10.58
C SER A 81 1.36 -14.08 10.01
N GLU A 82 0.87 -15.31 9.86
CA GLU A 82 -0.50 -15.54 9.37
C GLU A 82 -1.54 -14.86 10.28
N LYS A 83 -1.27 -14.78 11.59
CA LYS A 83 -2.10 -14.06 12.56
C LYS A 83 -2.07 -12.55 12.32
N ALA A 84 -0.90 -11.99 12.00
CA ALA A 84 -0.77 -10.58 11.68
C ALA A 84 -1.50 -10.22 10.37
N PHE A 85 -1.43 -11.08 9.35
CA PHE A 85 -2.22 -10.90 8.12
C PHE A 85 -3.73 -10.86 8.41
N GLU A 86 -4.23 -11.80 9.20
CA GLU A 86 -5.66 -11.86 9.55
C GLU A 86 -6.08 -10.67 10.40
N ARG A 87 -5.29 -10.31 11.41
CA ARG A 87 -5.59 -9.24 12.36
C ARG A 87 -5.51 -7.85 11.73
N ASP A 88 -4.45 -7.56 10.99
CA ASP A 88 -4.12 -6.21 10.55
C ASP A 88 -4.70 -5.90 9.16
N LEU A 89 -4.89 -6.91 8.30
CA LEU A 89 -5.41 -6.76 6.94
C LEU A 89 -6.76 -7.46 6.72
N GLY A 90 -7.26 -8.22 7.69
CA GLY A 90 -8.47 -9.02 7.51
C GLY A 90 -8.30 -10.11 6.45
N LEU A 91 -7.06 -10.54 6.17
CA LEU A 91 -6.73 -11.51 5.13
C LEU A 91 -6.44 -12.88 5.73
N GLY A 92 -7.22 -13.88 5.33
CA GLY A 92 -6.97 -15.28 5.65
C GLY A 92 -6.61 -16.14 4.43
N PRO A 93 -6.17 -17.39 4.66
CA PRO A 93 -5.86 -18.36 3.59
C PRO A 93 -7.00 -18.64 2.60
N SER A 94 -8.25 -18.38 3.02
CA SER A 94 -9.47 -18.54 2.23
C SER A 94 -9.71 -17.41 1.23
N ASP A 95 -9.19 -16.20 1.48
CA ASP A 95 -9.38 -15.04 0.60
C ASP A 95 -8.59 -15.16 -0.71
N LEU A 96 -7.69 -16.14 -0.79
CA LEU A 96 -6.95 -16.53 -1.98
C LEU A 96 -7.81 -17.18 -3.08
N VAL A 97 -9.07 -17.52 -2.79
CA VAL A 97 -9.97 -18.22 -3.72
C VAL A 97 -11.21 -17.37 -4.00
N GLY A 98 -11.44 -17.03 -5.27
CA GLY A 98 -12.63 -16.28 -5.74
C GLY A 98 -12.30 -14.89 -6.30
N ASP A 99 -13.33 -14.06 -6.48
CA ASP A 99 -13.23 -12.71 -7.10
C ASP A 99 -12.31 -11.75 -6.32
N LYS A 100 -12.07 -12.02 -5.03
CA LYS A 100 -11.17 -11.23 -4.17
C LYS A 100 -9.68 -11.54 -4.37
N GLY A 101 -9.32 -12.59 -5.11
CA GLY A 101 -7.92 -13.02 -5.24
C GLY A 101 -7.01 -11.95 -5.85
N ASN A 102 -7.54 -11.12 -6.75
CA ASN A 102 -6.78 -10.01 -7.35
C ASN A 102 -6.49 -8.91 -6.32
N ASP A 103 -7.47 -8.58 -5.48
CA ASP A 103 -7.30 -7.59 -4.40
C ASP A 103 -6.30 -8.09 -3.36
N THR A 104 -6.39 -9.38 -3.00
CA THR A 104 -5.40 -10.02 -2.12
C THR A 104 -4.00 -9.94 -2.71
N HIS A 105 -3.82 -10.24 -3.99
CA HIS A 105 -2.51 -10.14 -4.63
C HIS A 105 -1.95 -8.71 -4.61
N ALA A 106 -2.79 -7.70 -4.85
CA ALA A 106 -2.39 -6.29 -4.77
C ALA A 106 -1.95 -5.90 -3.35
N ILE A 107 -2.71 -6.33 -2.33
CA ILE A 107 -2.37 -6.12 -0.92
C ILE A 107 -1.03 -6.78 -0.59
N LEU A 108 -0.85 -8.06 -0.94
CA LEU A 108 0.39 -8.79 -0.68
C LEU A 108 1.60 -8.16 -1.37
N THR A 109 1.43 -7.66 -2.60
CA THR A 109 2.48 -6.94 -3.33
C THR A 109 2.88 -5.64 -2.61
N ARG A 110 1.90 -4.93 -2.04
CA ARG A 110 2.16 -3.70 -1.31
C ARG A 110 2.83 -3.96 0.04
N VAL A 111 2.39 -4.97 0.77
CA VAL A 111 3.06 -5.47 1.97
C VAL A 111 4.51 -5.83 1.68
N LEU A 112 4.77 -6.55 0.58
CA LEU A 112 6.13 -6.88 0.16
C LEU A 112 6.99 -5.62 -0.05
N GLY A 113 6.43 -4.60 -0.71
CA GLY A 113 7.11 -3.33 -0.94
C GLY A 113 7.61 -2.65 0.34
N PHE A 114 6.79 -2.68 1.40
CA PHE A 114 7.14 -2.10 2.70
C PHE A 114 8.08 -3.00 3.54
N SER A 115 8.00 -4.32 3.38
CA SER A 115 8.65 -5.28 4.29
C SER A 115 9.96 -5.87 3.78
N ALA A 116 10.31 -5.65 2.51
CA ALA A 116 11.51 -6.21 1.91
C ALA A 116 12.62 -5.17 1.78
N VAL A 117 13.85 -5.56 2.12
CA VAL A 117 15.08 -4.77 1.94
C VAL A 117 16.00 -5.52 0.98
N ALA A 118 16.58 -4.83 0.00
CA ALA A 118 17.49 -5.39 -1.00
C ALA A 118 18.91 -5.69 -0.46
N ARG A 119 18.98 -6.28 0.73
CA ARG A 119 20.19 -6.68 1.43
C ARG A 119 19.87 -7.82 2.39
N ARG A 120 20.84 -8.71 2.66
CA ARG A 120 20.75 -9.71 3.73
C ARG A 120 21.10 -9.08 5.08
N ILE A 121 20.21 -9.22 6.05
CA ILE A 121 20.30 -8.73 7.41
C ILE A 121 19.95 -9.91 8.31
N TYR A 122 20.94 -10.42 9.02
CA TYR A 122 20.78 -11.40 10.08
C TYR A 122 20.67 -10.69 11.43
N THR A 123 20.16 -11.38 12.44
CA THR A 123 20.12 -10.82 13.81
C THR A 123 21.50 -10.47 14.36
N ASP A 124 22.56 -11.08 13.82
CA ASP A 124 23.95 -10.82 14.25
C ASP A 124 24.52 -9.55 13.61
N ASP A 125 23.89 -9.04 12.54
CA ASP A 125 24.24 -7.75 11.93
C ASP A 125 23.70 -6.57 12.76
N VAL A 126 22.75 -6.83 13.68
CA VAL A 126 22.13 -5.83 14.55
C VAL A 126 22.71 -5.94 15.95
N GLN A 127 23.41 -4.89 16.42
CA GLN A 127 23.94 -4.85 17.78
C GLN A 127 22.83 -4.52 18.78
N SER A 128 22.77 -5.24 19.91
CA SER A 128 21.81 -4.97 20.97
C SER A 128 21.89 -3.53 21.46
N GLY A 129 20.74 -2.87 21.59
CA GLY A 129 20.66 -1.47 22.02
C GLY A 129 21.08 -0.44 20.97
N LYS A 130 21.41 -0.85 19.73
CA LYS A 130 21.62 0.06 18.60
C LYS A 130 20.52 -0.08 17.58
N GLU A 131 20.11 1.07 17.03
CA GLU A 131 19.21 1.15 15.89
C GLU A 131 20.02 1.25 14.60
N ILE A 132 19.57 0.54 13.59
CA ILE A 132 20.02 0.69 12.20
C ILE A 132 18.80 0.95 11.32
N ASP A 133 19.00 1.73 10.27
CA ASP A 133 17.95 2.07 9.32
C ASP A 133 18.28 1.58 7.91
N TYR A 134 17.24 1.12 7.21
CA TYR A 134 17.32 0.78 5.79
C TYR A 134 16.01 1.14 5.08
N ASP A 135 16.11 1.56 3.83
CA ASP A 135 14.93 1.73 2.98
C ASP A 135 14.44 0.39 2.44
N SER A 136 13.12 0.19 2.51
CA SER A 136 12.44 -0.93 1.86
C SER A 136 12.45 -0.78 0.34
N ILE A 137 11.94 -1.79 -0.37
CA ILE A 137 11.73 -1.72 -1.84
C ILE A 137 10.84 -0.54 -2.23
N SER A 138 9.86 -0.16 -1.40
CA SER A 138 8.99 1.00 -1.63
C SER A 138 9.62 2.34 -1.22
N GLY A 139 10.82 2.35 -0.65
CA GLY A 139 11.45 3.55 -0.09
C GLY A 139 10.94 3.92 1.31
N TYR A 140 10.25 3.00 2.00
CA TYR A 140 9.81 3.21 3.37
C TYR A 140 10.93 2.83 4.34
N THR A 141 11.33 3.76 5.20
CA THR A 141 12.44 3.54 6.12
C THR A 141 12.06 2.60 7.27
N LEU A 142 12.85 1.54 7.41
CA LEU A 142 12.75 0.53 8.46
C LEU A 142 13.81 0.77 9.51
N TYR A 143 13.37 1.12 10.71
CA TYR A 143 14.17 1.25 11.93
C TYR A 143 14.20 -0.10 12.64
N ILE A 144 15.38 -0.70 12.68
CA ILE A 144 15.60 -2.06 13.17
C ILE A 144 16.46 -1.99 14.42
N THR A 145 15.96 -2.58 15.50
CA THR A 145 16.69 -2.78 16.76
C THR A 145 16.66 -4.25 17.15
N LYS A 146 17.59 -4.64 18.03
CA LYS A 146 17.63 -5.98 18.62
C LYS A 146 17.36 -5.90 20.11
N ASP A 147 16.36 -6.63 20.55
CA ASP A 147 16.02 -6.76 21.96
C ASP A 147 16.95 -7.77 22.67
N SER A 148 16.91 -7.77 24.00
CA SER A 148 17.71 -8.59 24.90
C SER A 148 17.51 -10.10 24.74
N ASP A 149 16.34 -10.52 24.26
CA ASP A 149 16.00 -11.91 23.95
C ASP A 149 16.50 -12.38 22.57
N GLY A 150 17.07 -11.45 21.79
CA GLY A 150 17.56 -11.69 20.42
C GLY A 150 16.50 -11.46 19.33
N SER A 151 15.28 -11.08 19.68
CA SER A 151 14.23 -10.69 18.75
C SER A 151 14.57 -9.38 18.06
N LEU A 152 14.15 -9.23 16.80
CA LEU A 152 14.22 -7.98 16.07
C LEU A 152 12.94 -7.18 16.30
N ILE A 153 13.09 -5.88 16.56
CA ILE A 153 11.99 -4.93 16.57
C ILE A 153 12.17 -4.01 15.36
N VAL A 154 11.19 -4.02 14.47
CA VAL A 154 11.18 -3.22 13.24
C VAL A 154 9.98 -2.30 13.24
N ASN A 155 10.20 -0.99 13.24
CA ASN A 155 9.14 0.02 13.33
C ASN A 155 8.12 -0.26 14.45
N ARG A 156 8.61 -0.67 15.62
CA ARG A 156 7.83 -1.07 16.81
C ARG A 156 7.09 -2.41 16.72
N ILE A 157 7.33 -3.20 15.68
CA ILE A 157 6.76 -4.55 15.51
C ILE A 157 7.85 -5.58 15.85
N ALA A 158 7.55 -6.48 16.78
CA ALA A 158 8.49 -7.53 17.20
C ALA A 158 8.45 -8.73 16.25
N SER A 159 9.60 -9.39 16.10
CA SER A 159 9.71 -10.66 15.39
C SER A 159 9.27 -11.83 16.26
N GLU A 160 8.50 -12.77 15.70
CA GLU A 160 8.20 -14.07 16.30
C GLU A 160 9.29 -15.11 15.99
N MET A 161 9.87 -15.04 14.79
CA MET A 161 10.93 -15.95 14.33
C MET A 161 11.95 -15.18 13.51
N VAL A 162 13.23 -15.53 13.63
CA VAL A 162 14.31 -14.80 12.95
C VAL A 162 15.26 -15.74 12.20
N ASN A 163 15.98 -15.18 11.22
CA ASN A 163 17.04 -15.86 10.45
C ASN A 163 16.58 -17.09 9.64
N ILE A 164 15.30 -17.16 9.24
CA ILE A 164 14.82 -18.22 8.35
C ILE A 164 15.45 -18.02 6.97
N ARG A 165 15.93 -19.09 6.32
CA ARG A 165 16.59 -19.02 5.02
C ARG A 165 15.75 -19.64 3.92
N ARG A 166 15.58 -18.92 2.81
CA ARG A 166 14.99 -19.42 1.57
C ARG A 166 15.84 -18.99 0.37
N GLY A 167 16.66 -19.89 -0.14
CA GLY A 167 17.66 -19.54 -1.15
C GLY A 167 18.63 -18.50 -0.60
N LYS A 168 18.75 -17.33 -1.26
CA LYS A 168 19.54 -16.20 -0.77
C LYS A 168 18.75 -15.19 0.07
N ILE A 169 17.47 -15.44 0.29
CA ILE A 169 16.58 -14.57 1.07
C ILE A 169 16.66 -14.95 2.55
N VAL A 170 16.79 -13.93 3.41
CA VAL A 170 16.62 -14.03 4.87
C VAL A 170 15.21 -13.60 5.23
N VAL A 171 14.51 -14.37 6.05
CA VAL A 171 13.14 -14.09 6.46
C VAL A 171 13.10 -13.97 7.98
N HIS A 172 12.47 -12.90 8.46
CA HIS A 172 12.11 -12.71 9.86
C HIS A 172 10.58 -12.60 9.92
N VAL A 173 9.93 -13.48 10.68
CA VAL A 173 8.48 -13.48 10.85
C VAL A 173 8.12 -12.45 11.91
N MET A 174 7.15 -11.59 11.63
CA MET A 174 6.78 -10.42 12.44
C MET A 174 5.37 -10.57 12.99
N ASP A 175 5.15 -10.19 14.26
CA ASP A 175 3.82 -10.12 14.89
C ASP A 175 3.05 -8.84 14.48
N GLY A 176 3.15 -8.46 13.21
CA GLY A 176 2.49 -7.28 12.69
C GLY A 176 2.84 -7.00 11.24
N VAL A 177 1.97 -6.23 10.59
CA VAL A 177 2.20 -5.77 9.22
C VAL A 177 2.91 -4.42 9.24
N ILE A 178 4.11 -4.38 8.65
CA ILE A 178 4.86 -3.14 8.44
C ILE A 178 4.27 -2.40 7.24
N MET A 179 3.80 -1.18 7.46
CA MET A 179 3.22 -0.32 6.43
C MET A 179 3.18 1.16 6.84
N ASP A 180 2.96 2.04 5.86
CA ASP A 180 2.65 3.44 6.11
C ASP A 180 1.18 3.66 6.50
N SER A 181 0.89 4.87 7.00
CA SER A 181 -0.44 5.24 7.46
C SER A 181 -1.46 5.37 6.33
N GLU A 182 -1.02 5.69 5.10
CA GLU A 182 -1.90 5.78 3.94
C GLU A 182 -2.43 4.40 3.55
N PHE A 183 -1.52 3.42 3.46
CA PHE A 183 -1.88 2.05 3.18
C PHE A 183 -2.71 1.45 4.30
N GLU A 184 -2.35 1.70 5.56
CA GLU A 184 -3.14 1.27 6.72
C GLU A 184 -4.59 1.79 6.65
N GLN A 185 -4.78 3.06 6.30
CA GLN A 185 -6.12 3.63 6.10
C GLN A 185 -6.89 2.98 4.94
N SER A 186 -6.18 2.59 3.88
CA SER A 186 -6.80 1.97 2.69
C SER A 186 -7.29 0.54 2.93
N VAL A 187 -6.64 -0.20 3.84
CA VAL A 187 -6.96 -1.61 4.15
C VAL A 187 -7.82 -1.76 5.41
N ARG A 188 -7.89 -0.73 6.25
CA ARG A 188 -8.84 -0.70 7.36
C ARG A 188 -10.25 -0.94 6.82
N PRO A 189 -11.01 -1.88 7.41
CA PRO A 189 -12.41 -2.00 7.09
C PRO A 189 -13.03 -0.62 7.32
N ALA A 190 -13.57 0.00 6.26
CA ALA A 190 -14.38 1.19 6.42
C ALA A 190 -15.35 0.87 7.55
N GLU A 191 -15.26 1.60 8.67
CA GLU A 191 -16.08 1.36 9.85
C GLU A 191 -17.46 1.01 9.34
N ARG A 192 -17.88 -0.25 9.52
CA ARG A 192 -19.19 -0.69 9.06
C ARG A 192 -20.14 0.32 9.66
N PHE A 193 -20.67 1.23 8.84
CA PHE A 193 -21.72 2.12 9.28
C PHE A 193 -22.77 1.20 9.85
N ASN A 194 -22.89 1.18 11.17
CA ASN A 194 -23.70 0.18 11.82
C ASN A 194 -25.10 0.37 11.26
N LEU A 195 -25.77 -0.69 10.79
CA LEU A 195 -27.10 -0.55 10.19
C LEU A 195 -28.05 0.20 11.16
N TYR A 196 -27.80 0.08 12.47
CA TYR A 196 -28.44 0.90 13.50
C TYR A 196 -28.17 2.41 13.37
N GLN A 197 -26.93 2.84 13.14
CA GLN A 197 -26.61 4.26 12.91
C GLN A 197 -27.21 4.77 11.60
N LEU A 198 -27.19 3.97 10.52
CA LEU A 198 -27.84 4.36 9.26
C LEU A 198 -29.37 4.44 9.40
N GLN A 199 -29.98 3.53 10.17
CA GLN A 199 -31.39 3.56 10.48
C GLN A 199 -31.75 4.81 11.30
N THR A 200 -30.94 5.15 12.30
CA THR A 200 -31.11 6.36 13.12
C THR A 200 -30.99 7.62 12.27
N LEU A 201 -29.96 7.73 11.43
CA LEU A 201 -29.78 8.87 10.54
C LEU A 201 -30.91 8.98 9.50
N SER A 202 -31.39 7.85 8.98
CA SER A 202 -32.57 7.81 8.08
C SER A 202 -33.84 8.27 8.79
N ASN A 203 -34.07 7.82 10.04
CA ASN A 203 -35.25 8.19 10.81
C ASN A 203 -35.21 9.66 11.24
N GLU A 204 -34.05 10.16 11.61
CA GLU A 204 -33.82 11.56 11.93
C GLU A 204 -34.05 12.45 10.71
N TYR A 205 -33.54 12.07 9.53
CA TYR A 205 -33.81 12.76 8.28
C TYR A 205 -35.31 12.78 7.93
N LYS A 206 -36.01 11.66 8.06
CA LYS A 206 -37.47 11.57 7.84
C LYS A 206 -38.25 12.44 8.82
N SER A 207 -37.80 12.54 10.07
CA SER A 207 -38.40 13.41 11.10
C SER A 207 -38.21 14.88 10.76
N VAL A 208 -36.98 15.29 10.41
CA VAL A 208 -36.68 16.67 10.00
C VAL A 208 -37.47 17.07 8.76
N HIS A 209 -37.49 16.22 7.73
CA HIS A 209 -38.23 16.49 6.50
C HIS A 209 -39.75 16.61 6.75
N ARG A 210 -40.30 15.76 7.62
CA ARG A 210 -41.72 15.84 8.03
C ARG A 210 -42.01 17.13 8.77
N ASN A 211 -41.16 17.51 9.73
CA ASN A 211 -41.32 18.76 10.49
C ASN A 211 -41.22 20.00 9.61
N ILE A 212 -40.32 20.01 8.62
CA ILE A 212 -40.22 21.07 7.62
C ILE A 212 -41.51 21.14 6.79
N TRP A 213 -42.02 20.00 6.33
CA TRP A 213 -43.26 19.94 5.54
C TRP A 213 -44.48 20.40 6.35
N GLU A 214 -44.62 20.01 7.61
CA GLU A 214 -45.70 20.46 8.49
C GLU A 214 -45.59 21.95 8.81
N HIS A 215 -44.37 22.46 9.02
CA HIS A 215 -44.14 23.89 9.26
C HIS A 215 -44.49 24.73 8.01
N LEU A 216 -44.08 24.29 6.82
CA LEU A 216 -44.44 24.95 5.56
C LEU A 216 -45.96 24.88 5.29
N ARG A 217 -46.61 23.77 5.65
CA ARG A 217 -48.08 23.62 5.54
C ARG A 217 -48.81 24.55 6.52
N GLY A 218 -48.26 24.79 7.70
CA GLY A 218 -48.76 25.77 8.67
C GLY A 218 -48.52 27.23 8.24
N VAL A 219 -47.39 27.53 7.58
CA VAL A 219 -47.08 28.87 7.05
C VAL A 219 -48.01 29.27 5.89
N HIS A 220 -48.56 28.30 5.14
CA HIS A 220 -49.61 28.56 4.15
C HIS A 220 -50.94 29.05 4.76
N GLN A 221 -51.12 28.97 6.08
CA GLN A 221 -52.28 29.55 6.79
C GLN A 221 -51.98 30.89 7.48
N GLY A 222 -50.76 31.45 7.37
CA GLY A 222 -50.46 32.77 7.94
C GLY A 222 -49.05 33.30 7.65
N LYS A 223 -48.98 34.32 6.78
CA LYS A 223 -47.91 35.32 6.53
C LYS A 223 -46.44 34.83 6.44
N ALA A 224 -45.86 35.07 5.25
CA ALA A 224 -44.58 34.60 4.74
C ALA A 224 -43.32 35.39 5.19
N THR A 225 -43.00 35.43 6.49
CA THR A 225 -41.73 36.04 6.96
C THR A 225 -40.81 35.14 7.78
N SER A 226 -41.16 33.86 8.01
CA SER A 226 -40.37 32.95 8.86
C SER A 226 -39.26 32.18 8.12
N ALA A 227 -39.37 31.97 6.81
CA ALA A 227 -38.51 31.06 6.06
C ALA A 227 -37.02 31.51 5.96
N PHE A 228 -36.74 32.81 6.08
CA PHE A 228 -35.39 33.36 5.88
C PHE A 228 -34.48 33.18 7.11
N HIS A 229 -35.05 33.20 8.32
CA HIS A 229 -34.28 32.99 9.56
C HIS A 229 -33.86 31.54 9.77
N TYR A 230 -34.60 30.58 9.20
CA TYR A 230 -34.35 29.15 9.39
C TYR A 230 -33.23 28.60 8.49
N THR A 231 -33.10 29.14 7.27
CA THR A 231 -31.99 28.81 6.36
C THR A 231 -30.63 29.24 6.90
N GLN A 232 -30.59 30.31 7.70
CA GLN A 232 -29.36 30.79 8.34
C GLN A 232 -28.90 29.86 9.48
N ALA A 233 -29.83 29.36 10.29
CA ALA A 233 -29.53 28.45 11.41
C ALA A 233 -28.99 27.07 10.94
N LEU A 234 -29.44 26.57 9.80
CA LEU A 234 -28.92 25.32 9.20
C LEU A 234 -27.53 25.50 8.58
N LYS A 235 -27.18 26.72 8.14
CA LYS A 235 -25.86 27.05 7.58
C LYS A 235 -24.78 27.14 8.67
N ASP A 236 -25.12 27.70 9.83
CA ASP A 236 -24.19 27.79 10.96
C ASP A 236 -23.95 26.44 11.64
N ARG A 237 -24.96 25.55 11.68
CA ARG A 237 -24.82 24.19 12.22
C ARG A 237 -24.01 23.23 11.32
N SER A 238 -23.82 23.59 10.05
CA SER A 238 -23.05 22.83 9.06
C SER A 238 -21.54 23.07 9.12
N GLN A 239 -21.07 24.09 9.85
CA GLN A 239 -19.65 24.47 9.92
C GLN A 239 -18.87 23.71 11.00
N HIS A 240 -19.52 22.88 11.82
CA HIS A 240 -18.87 22.04 12.83
C HIS A 240 -19.31 20.59 12.66
N ASN A 241 -18.54 19.85 11.85
CA ASN A 241 -18.29 18.41 11.87
C ASN A 241 -18.19 17.82 10.46
N TYR A 242 -17.36 16.80 10.35
CA TYR A 242 -16.97 15.97 9.20
C TYR A 242 -18.12 15.33 8.37
N HIS A 243 -19.35 15.80 8.50
CA HIS A 243 -20.56 15.33 7.85
C HIS A 243 -20.74 15.79 6.39
N VAL A 244 -19.84 16.64 5.87
CA VAL A 244 -19.94 17.17 4.50
C VAL A 244 -19.79 16.07 3.44
N SER A 245 -19.02 15.01 3.71
CA SER A 245 -18.83 13.89 2.77
C SER A 245 -20.09 13.02 2.63
N ALA A 246 -20.78 12.73 3.75
CA ALA A 246 -21.99 11.92 3.74
C ALA A 246 -23.19 12.65 3.12
N LEU A 247 -23.36 13.95 3.43
CA LEU A 247 -24.40 14.80 2.85
C LEU A 247 -24.17 15.09 1.36
N ALA A 248 -22.91 15.25 0.93
CA ALA A 248 -22.58 15.38 -0.49
C ALA A 248 -22.90 14.09 -1.28
N ARG A 249 -22.62 12.91 -0.70
CA ARG A 249 -22.95 11.61 -1.30
C ARG A 249 -24.45 11.34 -1.33
N LEU A 250 -25.19 11.72 -0.29
CA LEU A 250 -26.65 11.61 -0.29
C LEU A 250 -27.31 12.55 -1.31
N ARG A 251 -26.77 13.77 -1.48
CA ARG A 251 -27.18 14.69 -2.56
C ARG A 251 -26.91 14.13 -3.95
N MET A 252 -25.79 13.43 -4.15
CA MET A 252 -25.43 12.81 -5.43
C MET A 252 -26.35 11.61 -5.77
N LEU A 253 -26.71 10.79 -4.77
CA LEU A 253 -27.65 9.67 -4.93
C LEU A 253 -29.10 10.13 -5.20
N LEU A 254 -29.51 11.27 -4.64
CA LEU A 254 -30.83 11.86 -4.90
C LEU A 254 -30.90 12.53 -6.27
N ALA A 255 -29.82 13.16 -6.75
CA ALA A 255 -29.76 13.74 -8.10
C ALA A 255 -29.89 12.67 -9.22
N PHE A 256 -29.45 11.43 -8.95
CA PHE A 256 -29.56 10.33 -9.91
C PHE A 256 -30.98 9.75 -10.03
N LYS A 257 -31.87 10.02 -9.06
CA LYS A 257 -33.22 9.42 -9.00
C LYS A 257 -34.34 10.37 -9.45
N VAL A 258 -33.99 11.59 -9.84
CA VAL A 258 -34.94 12.62 -10.33
C VAL A 258 -34.89 12.77 -11.86
N ASN A 259 -34.00 12.04 -12.56
CA ASN A 259 -33.82 12.11 -14.01
C ASN A 259 -34.17 10.80 -14.76
N VAL A 260 -35.05 9.96 -14.20
CA VAL A 260 -35.74 8.86 -14.91
C VAL A 260 -37.24 8.96 -14.66
#